data_AF-A0A430CV68-F1
#
_entry.id   AF-A0A430CV68-F1
#
_cell.length_a   1.000
_cell.length_b   1.000
_cell.length_c   1.000
_cell.angle_alpha   90.00
_cell.angle_beta   90.00
_cell.angle_gamma   90.00
#
_symmetry.space_group_name_H-M   'P 1'
#
loop_
_entity.id
_entity.type
_entity.pdbx_description
1 polymer ?
#
loop_
_entity_poly.entity_id
_entity_poly.type
_entity_poly.pdbx_seq_one_letter_code
_entity_poly.pdbx_strand_id
1 'polypeptide(L)' 'MTRETPGRGRSSDPIVAVGLLTQRDLDVLGTGFRRSFPVHQDTQFDDLLLALDSIEAIDVPRKSR' A
#
# COMPACT_ATOMS: atom_id res chain seq x y z
N MET A 1 28.95 -5.38 43.61
CA MET A 1 28.48 -6.43 42.66
C MET A 1 27.02 -6.14 42.33
N THR A 2 26.79 -5.21 41.41
CA THR A 2 25.45 -4.89 40.91
C THR A 2 25.35 -5.56 39.55
N ARG A 3 24.51 -6.59 39.44
CA ARG A 3 24.34 -7.34 38.20
C ARG A 3 23.60 -6.46 37.20
N GLU A 4 24.29 -6.10 36.12
CA GLU A 4 23.68 -5.66 34.87
C GLU A 4 22.60 -6.70 34.48
N THR A 5 21.38 -6.27 34.23
CA THR A 5 20.31 -7.12 33.70
C THR A 5 20.34 -6.99 32.17
N PRO A 6 20.84 -7.97 31.40
CA PRO A 6 20.76 -7.90 29.95
C PRO A 6 19.45 -8.55 29.53
N GLY A 7 18.47 -7.75 29.13
CA GLY A 7 17.22 -8.33 28.66
C GLY A 7 16.10 -7.33 28.45
N ARG A 8 16.25 -6.43 27.49
CA ARG A 8 15.07 -5.90 26.80
C ARG A 8 15.19 -6.31 25.34
N GLY A 9 14.46 -7.38 25.02
CA GLY A 9 14.46 -8.00 23.70
C GLY A 9 14.22 -6.97 22.59
N ARG A 10 14.82 -7.22 21.43
CA ARG A 10 14.55 -6.46 20.21
C ARG A 10 13.04 -6.35 20.05
N SER A 11 12.50 -5.14 20.04
CA SER A 11 11.17 -4.93 19.48
C SER A 11 11.29 -5.26 18.00
N SER A 12 10.89 -6.48 17.63
CA SER A 12 10.68 -6.80 16.22
C SER A 12 9.53 -5.94 15.76
N ASP A 13 9.82 -4.92 14.98
CA ASP A 13 8.77 -4.14 14.34
C ASP A 13 7.86 -5.10 13.56
N PRO A 14 6.53 -4.96 13.68
CA PRO A 14 5.61 -5.86 13.00
C PRO A 14 5.75 -5.70 11.49
N ILE A 15 5.97 -6.80 10.78
CA ILE A 15 5.91 -6.82 9.32
C ILE A 15 4.44 -6.70 8.91
N VAL A 16 4.10 -5.65 8.17
CA VAL A 16 2.75 -5.41 7.64
C VAL A 16 2.80 -5.57 6.12
N ALA A 17 2.02 -6.52 5.59
CA ALA A 17 1.79 -6.65 4.15
C ALA A 17 0.49 -5.91 3.78
N VAL A 18 0.56 -5.07 2.75
CA VAL A 18 -0.60 -4.34 2.20
C VAL A 18 -0.81 -4.82 0.76
N GLY A 19 -2.04 -5.21 0.44
CA GLY A 19 -2.44 -5.64 -0.90
C GLY A 19 -3.81 -5.09 -1.26
N LEU A 20 -4.06 -4.90 -2.55
CA LEU A 20 -5.38 -4.61 -3.08
C LEU A 20 -6.13 -5.93 -3.24
N LEU A 21 -7.27 -6.04 -2.59
CA LEU A 21 -8.08 -7.26 -2.54
C LEU A 21 -9.47 -6.94 -3.07
N THR A 22 -10.00 -7.82 -3.91
CA THR A 22 -11.41 -7.77 -4.30
C THR A 22 -12.28 -8.34 -3.19
N GLN A 23 -13.60 -8.13 -3.28
CA GLN A 23 -14.54 -8.74 -2.34
C GLN A 23 -14.42 -10.27 -2.33
N ARG A 24 -14.23 -10.88 -3.52
CA ARG A 24 -14.03 -12.33 -3.66
C ARG A 24 -12.80 -12.82 -2.90
N ASP A 25 -11.71 -12.06 -2.93
CA ASP A 25 -10.48 -12.43 -2.22
C ASP A 25 -10.68 -12.37 -0.69
N LEU A 26 -11.43 -11.37 -0.20
CA LEU A 26 -11.79 -11.27 1.22
C LEU A 26 -12.67 -12.45 1.66
N ASP A 27 -13.62 -12.86 0.83
CA ASP A 27 -14.50 -14.00 1.12
C ASP A 27 -13.70 -15.30 1.23
N VAL A 28 -12.68 -15.48 0.38
CA VAL A 28 -11.78 -16.66 0.40
C VAL A 28 -10.84 -16.63 1.61
N LEU A 29 -10.32 -15.46 1.99
CA LEU A 29 -9.43 -15.31 3.15
C LEU A 29 -10.16 -15.59 4.49
N GLY A 30 -11.48 -15.40 4.51
CA GLY A 30 -12.33 -15.78 5.63
C GLY A 30 -11.94 -15.13 6.96
N THR A 31 -12.15 -15.85 8.06
CA THR A 31 -12.05 -15.31 9.43
C THR A 31 -10.63 -15.06 9.93
N GLY A 32 -9.61 -15.53 9.18
CA GLY A 32 -8.20 -15.27 9.51
C GLY A 32 -7.74 -13.85 9.16
N PHE A 33 -8.47 -13.16 8.29
CA PHE A 33 -8.14 -11.81 7.87
C PHE A 33 -8.71 -10.78 8.86
N ARG A 34 -7.83 -10.05 9.53
CA ARG A 34 -8.21 -9.21 10.69
C ARG A 34 -8.61 -7.78 10.34
N ARG A 35 -8.16 -7.24 9.19
CA ARG A 35 -8.34 -5.83 8.84
C ARG A 35 -8.41 -5.65 7.32
N SER A 36 -9.54 -5.19 6.82
CA SER A 36 -9.71 -4.63 5.49
C SER A 36 -10.16 -3.17 5.60
N PHE A 37 -9.75 -2.36 4.63
CA PHE A 37 -10.27 -1.01 4.44
C PHE A 37 -10.80 -0.92 3.01
N PRO A 38 -12.10 -0.66 2.81
CA PRO A 38 -12.64 -0.55 1.47
C PRO A 38 -12.03 0.65 0.77
N VAL A 39 -11.53 0.44 -0.45
CA VAL A 39 -11.16 1.52 -1.36
C VAL A 39 -12.39 1.82 -2.19
N HIS A 40 -13.02 2.95 -1.91
CA HIS A 40 -14.13 3.42 -2.74
C HIS A 40 -13.57 4.01 -4.03
N GLN A 41 -14.24 3.73 -5.14
CA GLN A 41 -14.05 4.50 -6.36
C GLN A 41 -14.62 5.89 -6.06
N ASP A 42 -13.72 6.86 -5.89
CA ASP A 42 -14.08 8.26 -5.76
C ASP A 42 -13.75 8.97 -7.08
N THR A 43 -14.68 9.81 -7.51
CA THR A 43 -14.60 10.61 -8.74
C THR A 43 -14.08 12.02 -8.47
N GLN A 44 -13.65 12.33 -7.24
CA GLN A 44 -13.20 13.67 -6.81
C GLN A 44 -12.10 14.26 -7.71
N PHE A 45 -11.31 13.43 -8.37
CA PHE A 45 -10.21 13.85 -9.23
C PHE A 45 -10.45 13.60 -10.72
N ASP A 46 -11.64 13.16 -11.12
CA ASP A 46 -11.93 12.81 -12.52
C ASP A 46 -11.67 14.01 -13.45
N ASP A 47 -12.11 15.21 -13.08
CA ASP A 47 -11.89 16.43 -13.86
C ASP A 47 -10.39 16.75 -14.02
N LEU A 48 -9.59 16.51 -12.97
CA LEU A 48 -8.14 16.70 -13.01
C LEU A 48 -7.48 15.65 -13.91
N LEU A 49 -7.87 14.38 -13.80
CA LEU A 49 -7.35 13.31 -14.64
C LEU A 49 -7.69 13.54 -16.10
N LEU A 50 -8.92 13.95 -16.41
CA LEU A 50 -9.34 14.35 -17.75
C LEU A 50 -8.52 15.53 -18.29
N ALA A 51 -8.22 16.51 -17.45
CA ALA A 51 -7.35 17.61 -17.83
C ALA A 51 -5.92 17.14 -18.12
N LEU A 52 -5.37 16.20 -17.35
CA LEU A 52 -4.05 15.62 -17.60
C LEU A 52 -4.01 14.77 -18.88
N ASP A 53 -5.05 13.98 -19.14
CA ASP A 53 -5.16 13.17 -20.36
C ASP A 53 -5.25 14.03 -21.63
N SER A 54 -5.71 15.28 -21.50
CA SER A 54 -5.72 16.25 -22.61
C SER A 54 -4.34 16.81 -22.94
N ILE A 55 -3.34 16.60 -22.09
CA ILE A 55 -1.97 17.08 -22.29
C ILE A 55 -1.25 16.10 -23.23
N GLU A 56 -0.69 16.62 -24.32
CA GLU A 56 0.13 15.84 -25.24
C GLU A 56 1.34 15.26 -24.48
N ALA A 57 1.54 13.94 -24.61
CA ALA A 57 2.68 13.28 -24.00
C ALA A 57 3.98 13.84 -24.62
N ILE A 58 4.83 14.42 -23.77
CA ILE A 58 6.18 14.80 -24.20
C ILE A 58 6.96 13.50 -24.35
N ASP A 59 7.24 13.11 -25.60
CA ASP A 59 8.12 11.98 -25.88
C ASP A 59 9.55 12.35 -25.46
N VAL A 60 9.91 11.97 -24.23
CA VAL A 60 11.28 12.11 -23.74
C VAL A 60 12.07 10.92 -24.29
N PRO A 61 13.05 11.14 -25.19
CA PRO A 61 13.80 10.05 -25.75
C PRO A 61 14.48 9.28 -24.62
N ARG A 62 14.13 8.00 -24.45
CA ARG A 62 14.85 7.12 -23.53
C ARG A 62 16.28 7.01 -24.05
N LYS A 63 17.23 7.60 -23.32
CA LYS A 63 18.65 7.45 -23.58
C LYS A 63 19.00 5.96 -23.42
N SER A 64 19.08 5.25 -24.54
CA SER A 64 19.58 3.88 -24.58
C SER A 64 20.97 3.84 -23.96
N ARG A 65 21.15 2.97 -22.98
CA ARG A 65 22.41 2.74 -22.27
C ARG A 65 23.02 1.43 -22.73
#